data_AF-A0AAF0WM18-F1
#
_entry.id   AF-A0AAF0WM18-F1
#
_cell.length_a   1.000
_cell.length_b   1.000
_cell.length_c   1.000
_cell.angle_alpha   90.00
_cell.angle_beta   90.00
_cell.angle_gamma   90.00
#
_symmetry.space_group_name_H-M   'P 1'
#
loop_
_entity.id
_entity.type
_entity.pdbx_description
1 polymer ?
#
loop_
_entity_poly.entity_id
_entity_poly.type
_entity_poly.pdbx_seq_one_letter_code
_entity_poly.pdbx_strand_id
1 'polypeptide(L)'
;MEERGKYVALIGVGALLGSLSTLSILKLLYKRKDRKLAYMSIKEALETNGEFVKGSNFTSANESSTSYLDMLKDDIVSEHLTRNIQFFGLNSQQKVTASYVVVIGLGGVGSHAASMLLRSGVGRLLLVDFDQVSLSSLNRHAVATREDVGTSKAQCLKKHFSSIFPESHVTAKVLLYDASSEEEILSGNPDFVLDCIDNIDTKVSLLAACVRRGVRVLSATGAGARADPTRIRVADLRESTNDPLSRAVRHHLRRDHGIEGGIPVVFSLEKPKAKLLPFKGPSGDEEKPLDYQIVPGFRVRIIPVLGTIPAIFGQVMASYVLTQLAELQVQTEPVVNFDMHHYQVLHQRLIEHEELLYGTSMQVQVDVEEVRYIAKELWHGHSAKDESIKDFGRAMWRSVNDLMLVRWDQAKPASVSNLILLRFKEADEHESRTLEYIREKEPQFYRRVTSVLKKAEFDFGL
;
A
#
# COMPACT_ATOMS: atom_id res chain seq x y z
N MET A 1 -5.90 -74.48 -27.80
CA MET A 1 -5.95 -73.23 -28.60
C MET A 1 -6.80 -72.24 -27.82
N GLU A 2 -6.18 -71.35 -27.06
CA GLU A 2 -6.70 -70.03 -26.63
C GLU A 2 -5.80 -69.48 -25.51
N GLU A 3 -4.58 -69.07 -25.85
CA GLU A 3 -3.78 -68.22 -24.95
C GLU A 3 -2.66 -67.46 -25.70
N ARG A 4 -3.00 -66.83 -26.84
CA ARG A 4 -2.08 -65.93 -27.57
C ARG A 4 -2.69 -64.58 -27.99
N GLY A 5 -3.87 -64.23 -27.48
CA GLY A 5 -4.58 -63.00 -27.87
C GLY A 5 -4.35 -61.76 -26.99
N LYS A 6 -3.71 -61.88 -25.81
CA LYS A 6 -3.68 -60.77 -24.82
C LYS A 6 -2.38 -59.95 -24.76
N TYR A 7 -1.30 -60.38 -25.43
CA TYR A 7 -0.01 -59.66 -25.38
C TYR A 7 0.23 -58.65 -26.50
N VAL A 8 -0.59 -58.63 -27.56
CA VAL A 8 -0.41 -57.68 -28.68
C VAL A 8 -1.10 -56.34 -28.40
N ALA A 9 -2.12 -56.29 -27.53
CA ALA A 9 -2.82 -55.05 -27.20
C ALA A 9 -2.03 -54.12 -26.25
N LEU A 10 -1.09 -54.65 -25.46
CA LEU A 10 -0.32 -53.84 -24.50
C LEU A 10 0.87 -53.09 -25.12
N ILE A 11 1.35 -53.50 -26.31
CA ILE A 11 2.48 -52.84 -26.97
C ILE A 11 2.00 -51.62 -27.80
N GLY A 12 0.72 -51.56 -28.16
CA GLY A 12 0.14 -50.43 -28.91
C GLY A 12 -0.11 -49.16 -28.10
N VAL A 13 -0.20 -49.24 -26.77
CA VAL A 13 -0.50 -48.08 -25.90
C VAL A 13 0.78 -47.36 -25.44
N GLY A 14 1.93 -48.06 -25.41
CA GLY A 14 3.22 -47.48 -25.03
C GLY A 14 3.80 -46.48 -26.04
N ALA A 15 3.48 -46.64 -27.34
CA ALA A 15 4.00 -45.76 -28.39
C ALA A 15 3.30 -44.38 -28.46
N LEU A 16 2.04 -44.29 -28.00
CA LEU A 16 1.28 -43.02 -27.96
C LEU A 16 1.60 -42.16 -26.73
N LEU A 17 2.09 -42.76 -25.64
CA LEU A 17 2.54 -42.01 -24.47
C LEU A 17 3.95 -41.40 -24.65
N GLY A 18 4.76 -41.96 -25.57
CA GLY A 18 6.06 -41.39 -25.96
C GLY A 18 5.97 -40.12 -26.83
N SER A 19 4.88 -39.93 -27.58
CA SER A 19 4.68 -38.73 -28.40
C SER A 19 4.13 -37.54 -27.61
N LEU A 20 3.35 -37.79 -26.55
CA LEU A 20 2.86 -36.75 -25.63
C LEU A 20 3.95 -36.22 -24.68
N SER A 21 4.88 -37.09 -24.25
CA SER A 21 6.03 -36.67 -23.44
C SER A 21 7.04 -35.86 -24.27
N THR A 22 7.27 -36.22 -25.54
CA THR A 22 8.11 -35.43 -26.46
C THR A 22 7.49 -34.08 -26.81
N LEU A 23 6.16 -33.97 -27.00
CA LEU A 23 5.47 -32.68 -27.17
C LEU A 23 5.49 -31.80 -25.91
N SER A 24 5.43 -32.41 -24.73
CA SER A 24 5.53 -31.70 -23.45
C SER A 24 6.95 -31.20 -23.20
N ILE A 25 7.96 -32.00 -23.57
CA ILE A 25 9.38 -31.61 -23.57
C ILE A 25 9.63 -30.53 -24.62
N LEU A 26 9.03 -30.62 -25.82
CA LEU A 26 9.15 -29.58 -26.85
C LEU A 26 8.49 -28.27 -26.41
N LYS A 27 7.33 -28.31 -25.74
CA LYS A 27 6.69 -27.13 -25.12
C LYS A 27 7.53 -26.55 -23.98
N LEU A 28 8.21 -27.38 -23.19
CA LEU A 28 9.17 -26.94 -22.17
C LEU A 28 10.41 -26.30 -22.79
N LEU A 29 10.93 -26.85 -23.89
CA LEU A 29 12.05 -26.30 -24.65
C LEU A 29 11.66 -25.01 -25.40
N TYR A 30 10.44 -24.91 -25.89
CA TYR A 30 9.89 -23.70 -26.52
C TYR A 30 9.69 -22.59 -25.48
N LYS A 31 9.12 -22.90 -24.30
CA LYS A 31 9.11 -21.98 -23.15
C LYS A 31 10.52 -21.58 -22.70
N ARG A 32 11.52 -22.45 -22.85
CA ARG A 32 12.93 -22.14 -22.56
C ARG A 32 13.50 -21.14 -23.57
N LYS A 33 13.09 -21.20 -24.84
CA LYS A 33 13.47 -20.26 -25.90
C LYS A 33 12.80 -18.89 -25.70
N ASP A 34 11.52 -18.85 -25.35
CA ASP A 34 10.81 -17.61 -25.01
C ASP A 34 11.37 -16.95 -23.74
N ARG A 35 11.73 -17.76 -22.73
CA ARG A 35 12.50 -17.27 -21.57
C ARG A 35 13.83 -16.70 -22.01
N LYS A 36 14.59 -17.40 -22.87
CA LYS A 36 15.88 -16.92 -23.37
C LYS A 36 15.75 -15.61 -24.16
N LEU A 37 14.67 -15.42 -24.91
CA LEU A 37 14.35 -14.18 -25.61
C LEU A 37 13.97 -13.04 -24.65
N ALA A 38 13.16 -13.31 -23.62
CA ALA A 38 12.87 -12.34 -22.58
C ALA A 38 14.13 -11.97 -21.76
N TYR A 39 14.99 -12.95 -21.44
CA TYR A 39 16.29 -12.72 -20.80
C TYR A 39 17.24 -11.92 -21.68
N MET A 40 17.30 -12.22 -22.99
CA MET A 40 18.08 -11.44 -23.96
C MET A 40 17.61 -9.98 -24.00
N SER A 41 16.29 -9.75 -24.01
CA SER A 41 15.71 -8.41 -23.96
C SER A 41 16.01 -7.66 -22.64
N ILE A 42 15.96 -8.34 -21.50
CA ILE A 42 16.33 -7.76 -20.20
C ILE A 42 17.83 -7.46 -20.14
N LYS A 43 18.67 -8.38 -20.64
CA LYS A 43 20.13 -8.21 -20.69
C LYS A 43 20.53 -7.08 -21.63
N GLU A 44 19.92 -6.98 -22.80
CA GLU A 44 20.10 -5.86 -23.73
C GLU A 44 19.65 -4.53 -23.11
N ALA A 45 18.54 -4.51 -22.35
CA ALA A 45 18.09 -3.33 -21.61
C ALA A 45 19.03 -2.94 -20.44
N LEU A 46 19.67 -3.92 -19.80
CA LEU A 46 20.69 -3.71 -18.76
C LEU A 46 21.99 -3.16 -19.35
N GLU A 47 22.42 -3.67 -20.51
CA GLU A 47 23.64 -3.26 -21.20
C GLU A 47 23.49 -1.86 -21.84
N THR A 48 22.36 -1.55 -22.46
CA THR A 48 22.08 -0.23 -23.06
C THR A 48 21.94 0.89 -22.02
N ASN A 49 21.31 0.63 -20.87
CA ASN A 49 21.25 1.61 -19.78
C ASN A 49 22.62 1.83 -19.10
N GLY A 50 23.54 0.87 -19.16
CA GLY A 50 24.90 1.00 -18.64
C GLY A 50 25.78 1.99 -19.42
N GLU A 51 25.50 2.22 -20.70
CA GLU A 51 26.24 3.18 -21.52
C GLU A 51 25.76 4.63 -21.35
N PHE A 52 24.47 4.83 -21.04
CA PHE A 52 23.89 6.17 -20.86
C PHE A 52 24.35 6.90 -19.59
N VAL A 53 24.85 6.16 -18.59
CA VAL A 53 25.29 6.70 -17.28
C VAL A 53 26.75 7.16 -17.29
N LYS A 54 27.55 6.82 -18.31
CA LYS A 54 28.96 7.27 -18.39
C LYS A 54 29.14 8.76 -18.76
N GLY A 55 28.04 9.49 -19.00
CA GLY A 55 28.06 10.86 -19.51
C GLY A 55 27.80 12.01 -18.50
N SER A 56 27.51 11.74 -17.22
CA SER A 56 27.20 12.80 -16.25
C SER A 56 28.15 12.78 -15.05
N ASN A 57 28.95 13.84 -14.93
CA ASN A 57 29.79 14.11 -13.75
C ASN A 57 28.88 14.39 -12.54
N PHE A 58 28.70 13.40 -11.68
CA PHE A 58 28.17 13.57 -10.31
C PHE A 58 29.21 13.08 -9.31
N THR A 59 29.77 14.02 -8.55
CA THR A 59 30.76 13.79 -7.50
C THR A 59 30.10 13.26 -6.22
N SER A 60 30.70 12.19 -5.69
CA SER A 60 30.64 11.64 -4.31
C SER A 60 29.34 11.00 -3.78
N ALA A 61 28.76 10.04 -4.49
CA ALA A 61 27.82 9.05 -3.93
C ALA A 61 27.94 7.69 -4.66
N ASN A 62 29.10 7.01 -4.59
CA ASN A 62 29.39 5.93 -5.55
C ASN A 62 30.19 4.73 -5.00
N GLU A 63 29.80 4.20 -3.83
CA GLU A 63 30.17 2.82 -3.48
C GLU A 63 28.95 1.92 -3.19
N SER A 64 27.88 2.45 -2.58
CA SER A 64 26.67 1.64 -2.31
C SER A 64 25.74 1.48 -3.53
N SER A 65 25.53 2.53 -4.32
CA SER A 65 24.66 2.52 -5.50
C SER A 65 25.15 1.55 -6.59
N THR A 66 26.47 1.44 -6.75
CA THR A 66 27.12 0.54 -7.71
C THR A 66 26.92 -0.93 -7.33
N SER A 67 26.87 -1.24 -6.03
CA SER A 67 26.66 -2.61 -5.53
C SER A 67 25.25 -3.15 -5.76
N TYR A 68 24.21 -2.30 -5.68
CA TYR A 68 22.82 -2.74 -5.89
C TYR A 68 22.45 -2.89 -7.37
N LEU A 69 23.06 -2.09 -8.24
CA LEU A 69 22.96 -2.26 -9.70
C LEU A 69 23.62 -3.56 -10.17
N ASP A 70 24.68 -4.00 -9.49
CA ASP A 70 25.30 -5.30 -9.76
C ASP A 70 24.44 -6.47 -9.26
N MET A 71 23.70 -6.28 -8.17
CA MET A 71 22.83 -7.31 -7.60
C MET A 71 21.76 -7.79 -8.59
N LEU A 72 21.13 -6.89 -9.36
CA LEU A 72 20.11 -7.28 -10.35
C LEU A 72 20.70 -7.89 -11.63
N LYS A 73 22.03 -7.87 -11.81
CA LYS A 73 22.69 -8.59 -12.91
C LYS A 73 22.95 -10.06 -12.57
N ASP A 74 22.88 -10.42 -11.29
CA ASP A 74 22.96 -11.81 -10.87
C ASP A 74 21.74 -12.59 -11.40
N ASP A 75 22.00 -13.73 -12.06
CA ASP A 75 20.97 -14.52 -12.73
C ASP A 75 19.93 -15.07 -11.73
N ILE A 76 20.34 -15.41 -10.50
CA ILE A 76 19.45 -15.96 -9.47
C ILE A 76 18.56 -14.85 -8.92
N VAL A 77 19.14 -13.69 -8.58
CA VAL A 77 18.40 -12.53 -8.09
C VAL A 77 17.42 -12.04 -9.15
N SER A 78 17.87 -11.90 -10.40
CA SER A 78 17.02 -11.45 -11.50
C SER A 78 15.85 -12.41 -11.75
N GLU A 79 16.06 -13.72 -11.64
CA GLU A 79 14.97 -14.68 -11.76
C GLU A 79 14.02 -14.65 -10.55
N HIS A 80 14.55 -14.50 -9.33
CA HIS A 80 13.73 -14.37 -8.13
C HIS A 80 12.79 -13.16 -8.23
N LEU A 81 13.28 -12.02 -8.70
CA LEU A 81 12.53 -10.77 -8.80
C LEU A 81 11.81 -10.59 -10.14
N THR A 82 11.85 -11.58 -11.04
CA THR A 82 11.36 -11.46 -12.43
C THR A 82 9.92 -10.94 -12.51
N ARG A 83 9.04 -11.37 -11.60
CA ARG A 83 7.63 -10.94 -11.59
C ARG A 83 7.46 -9.48 -11.16
N ASN A 84 8.27 -9.02 -10.21
CA ASN A 84 8.25 -7.62 -9.81
C ASN A 84 8.87 -6.73 -10.90
N ILE A 85 9.95 -7.19 -11.54
CA ILE A 85 10.57 -6.48 -12.68
C ILE A 85 9.58 -6.36 -13.84
N GLN A 86 8.83 -7.42 -14.16
CA GLN A 86 7.78 -7.38 -15.19
C GLN A 86 6.63 -6.43 -14.84
N PHE A 87 6.32 -6.28 -13.55
CA PHE A 87 5.23 -5.42 -13.09
C PHE A 87 5.64 -3.94 -13.00
N PHE A 88 6.76 -3.64 -12.34
CA PHE A 88 7.23 -2.26 -12.12
C PHE A 88 8.12 -1.71 -13.23
N GLY A 89 8.74 -2.59 -14.02
CA GLY A 89 9.89 -2.24 -14.86
C GLY A 89 11.21 -2.27 -14.10
N LEU A 90 12.30 -2.42 -14.84
CA LEU A 90 13.65 -2.59 -14.28
C LEU A 90 14.12 -1.38 -13.46
N ASN A 91 13.93 -0.16 -13.95
CA ASN A 91 14.37 1.06 -13.27
C ASN A 91 13.65 1.24 -11.91
N SER A 92 12.36 0.97 -11.86
CA SER A 92 11.58 1.05 -10.63
C SER A 92 11.96 -0.07 -9.65
N GLN A 93 12.25 -1.27 -10.14
CA GLN A 93 12.79 -2.34 -9.30
C GLN A 93 14.17 -1.97 -8.71
N GLN A 94 15.05 -1.31 -9.47
CA GLN A 94 16.34 -0.83 -8.97
C GLN A 94 16.15 0.13 -7.77
N LYS A 95 15.15 1.01 -7.82
CA LYS A 95 14.81 1.90 -6.68
C LYS A 95 14.38 1.11 -5.45
N VAL A 96 13.50 0.13 -5.63
CA VAL A 96 13.08 -0.79 -4.55
C VAL A 96 14.29 -1.50 -3.95
N THR A 97 15.18 -2.02 -4.78
CA THR A 97 16.39 -2.73 -4.32
C THR A 97 17.42 -1.83 -3.65
N ALA A 98 17.53 -0.57 -4.03
CA ALA A 98 18.40 0.39 -3.34
C ALA A 98 17.82 0.93 -2.03
N SER A 99 16.54 0.66 -1.73
CA SER A 99 15.83 1.29 -0.61
C SER A 99 16.19 0.71 0.77
N TYR A 100 16.10 1.57 1.79
CA TYR A 100 16.23 1.24 3.21
C TYR A 100 14.90 1.42 3.96
N VAL A 101 14.39 0.33 4.53
CA VAL A 101 13.13 0.34 5.29
C VAL A 101 13.34 -0.13 6.73
N VAL A 102 12.74 0.60 7.67
CA VAL A 102 12.73 0.26 9.10
C VAL A 102 11.34 -0.27 9.47
N VAL A 103 11.26 -1.43 10.13
CA VAL A 103 10.00 -2.03 10.60
C VAL A 103 10.06 -2.17 12.12
N ILE A 104 9.15 -1.48 12.82
CA ILE A 104 9.12 -1.43 14.28
C ILE A 104 7.86 -2.14 14.78
N GLY A 105 8.04 -3.15 15.62
CA GLY A 105 7.00 -4.08 16.03
C GLY A 105 6.86 -5.23 15.03
N LEU A 106 7.29 -6.43 15.42
CA LEU A 106 7.40 -7.62 14.57
C LEU A 106 6.38 -8.69 15.00
N GLY A 107 5.22 -8.25 15.47
CA GLY A 107 4.06 -9.10 15.73
C GLY A 107 3.36 -9.56 14.44
N GLY A 108 2.04 -9.77 14.52
CA GLY A 108 1.27 -10.29 13.38
C GLY A 108 1.14 -9.34 12.18
N VAL A 109 1.40 -8.04 12.34
CA VAL A 109 1.41 -7.08 11.23
C VAL A 109 2.82 -6.94 10.66
N GLY A 110 3.77 -6.49 11.49
CA GLY A 110 5.11 -6.16 11.02
C GLY A 110 5.92 -7.36 10.53
N SER A 111 5.73 -8.57 11.09
CA SER A 111 6.40 -9.76 10.55
C SER A 111 5.97 -10.08 9.12
N HIS A 112 4.69 -9.89 8.79
CA HIS A 112 4.17 -10.08 7.44
C HIS A 112 4.59 -8.96 6.49
N ALA A 113 4.60 -7.71 6.96
CA ALA A 113 5.08 -6.57 6.17
C ALA A 113 6.57 -6.74 5.82
N ALA A 114 7.42 -7.00 6.82
CA ALA A 114 8.85 -7.20 6.63
C ALA A 114 9.15 -8.38 5.70
N SER A 115 8.40 -9.48 5.82
CA SER A 115 8.57 -10.67 4.96
C SER A 115 8.27 -10.37 3.50
N MET A 116 7.21 -9.60 3.23
CA MET A 116 6.85 -9.26 1.85
C MET A 116 7.78 -8.18 1.27
N LEU A 117 8.24 -7.22 2.06
CA LEU A 117 9.27 -6.26 1.66
C LEU A 117 10.58 -6.96 1.25
N LEU A 118 11.05 -7.91 2.06
CA LEU A 118 12.22 -8.73 1.75
C LEU A 118 12.03 -9.48 0.42
N ARG A 119 10.92 -10.21 0.29
CA ARG A 119 10.60 -11.01 -0.92
C ARG A 119 10.45 -10.17 -2.18
N SER A 120 10.20 -8.87 -2.01
CA SER A 120 10.07 -7.95 -3.12
C SER A 120 11.37 -7.26 -3.51
N GLY A 121 12.47 -7.63 -2.83
CA GLY A 121 13.82 -7.23 -3.16
C GLY A 121 14.29 -5.96 -2.48
N VAL A 122 13.66 -5.50 -1.38
CA VAL A 122 14.16 -4.36 -0.59
C VAL A 122 15.56 -4.66 -0.06
N GLY A 123 16.55 -3.84 -0.44
CA GLY A 123 17.96 -4.17 -0.21
C GLY A 123 18.45 -3.95 1.21
N ARG A 124 17.79 -3.10 2.01
CA ARG A 124 18.15 -2.91 3.42
C ARG A 124 16.92 -2.90 4.34
N LEU A 125 16.93 -3.76 5.34
CA LEU A 125 15.88 -3.85 6.36
C LEU A 125 16.46 -3.71 7.76
N LEU A 126 15.88 -2.82 8.57
CA LEU A 126 16.08 -2.80 10.02
C LEU A 126 14.82 -3.31 10.71
N LEU A 127 14.97 -4.40 11.46
CA LEU A 127 13.90 -5.07 12.19
C LEU A 127 14.04 -4.76 13.68
N VAL A 128 13.05 -4.07 14.26
CA VAL A 128 13.08 -3.63 15.66
C VAL A 128 11.91 -4.24 16.44
N ASP A 129 12.22 -5.08 17.42
CA ASP A 129 11.24 -5.60 18.39
C ASP A 129 11.97 -6.13 19.63
N PHE A 130 11.47 -5.79 20.81
CA PHE A 130 12.00 -6.26 22.09
C PHE A 130 11.42 -7.61 22.52
N ASP A 131 10.27 -8.02 21.96
CA ASP A 131 9.57 -9.23 22.34
C ASP A 131 10.25 -10.52 21.83
N GLN A 132 9.90 -11.62 22.49
CA GLN A 132 10.20 -12.98 22.06
C GLN A 132 9.01 -13.63 21.34
N VAL A 133 9.31 -14.63 20.52
CA VAL A 133 8.32 -15.51 19.92
C VAL A 133 7.68 -16.35 21.03
N SER A 134 6.35 -16.27 21.16
CA SER A 134 5.57 -17.10 22.07
C SER A 134 4.73 -18.12 21.30
N LEU A 135 4.32 -19.22 21.95
CA LEU A 135 3.40 -20.19 21.35
C LEU A 135 2.10 -19.53 20.84
N SER A 136 1.57 -18.55 21.58
CA SER A 136 0.36 -17.81 21.20
C SER A 136 0.57 -16.79 20.08
N SER A 137 1.82 -16.46 19.75
CA SER A 137 2.15 -15.61 18.59
C SER A 137 2.15 -16.37 17.27
N LEU A 138 2.35 -17.70 17.30
CA LEU A 138 2.45 -18.56 16.11
C LEU A 138 1.18 -18.59 15.25
N ASN A 139 0.02 -18.23 15.80
CA ASN A 139 -1.22 -18.17 15.03
C ASN A 139 -1.25 -17.02 14.00
N ARG A 140 -0.29 -16.08 14.07
CA ARG A 140 -0.29 -14.86 13.26
C ARG A 140 1.09 -14.33 12.88
N HIS A 141 2.18 -14.92 13.37
CA HIS A 141 3.54 -14.49 13.03
C HIS A 141 3.97 -15.10 11.69
N ALA A 142 4.60 -14.31 10.81
CA ALA A 142 4.74 -14.67 9.40
C ALA A 142 5.60 -15.91 9.10
N VAL A 143 6.71 -16.10 9.83
CA VAL A 143 7.70 -17.16 9.55
C VAL A 143 8.09 -17.98 10.78
N ALA A 144 7.62 -17.61 11.96
CA ALA A 144 8.05 -18.26 13.19
C ALA A 144 7.44 -19.65 13.29
N THR A 145 8.24 -20.60 13.73
CA THR A 145 7.86 -21.99 13.94
C THR A 145 7.87 -22.34 15.44
N ARG A 146 7.51 -23.57 15.78
CA ARG A 146 7.59 -24.06 17.17
C ARG A 146 9.02 -24.05 17.72
N GLU A 147 10.02 -24.21 16.84
CA GLU A 147 11.44 -24.18 17.23
C GLU A 147 11.92 -22.78 17.58
N ASP A 148 11.25 -21.74 17.09
CA ASP A 148 11.65 -20.35 17.33
C ASP A 148 11.08 -19.80 18.64
N VAL A 149 10.22 -20.55 19.34
CA VAL A 149 9.63 -20.14 20.62
C VAL A 149 10.73 -19.85 21.66
N GLY A 150 10.64 -18.68 22.31
CA GLY A 150 11.64 -18.19 23.26
C GLY A 150 12.80 -17.39 22.62
N THR A 151 12.91 -17.37 21.30
CA THR A 151 13.87 -16.49 20.61
C THR A 151 13.29 -15.10 20.39
N SER A 152 14.14 -14.07 20.26
CA SER A 152 13.69 -12.71 19.90
C SER A 152 12.99 -12.73 18.54
N LYS A 153 11.84 -12.04 18.41
CA LYS A 153 11.13 -11.91 17.12
C LYS A 153 12.00 -11.30 16.02
N ALA A 154 12.81 -10.28 16.37
CA ALA A 154 13.71 -9.64 15.43
C ALA A 154 14.80 -10.60 14.93
N GLN A 155 15.41 -11.36 15.84
CA GLN A 155 16.43 -12.35 15.46
C GLN A 155 15.83 -13.54 14.69
N CYS A 156 14.64 -13.99 15.08
CA CYS A 156 13.88 -15.00 14.36
C CYS A 156 13.67 -14.59 12.91
N LEU A 157 13.13 -13.39 12.65
CA LEU A 157 12.94 -12.90 11.28
C LEU A 157 14.26 -12.80 10.52
N LYS A 158 15.31 -12.23 11.13
CA LYS A 158 16.64 -12.14 10.49
C LYS A 158 17.15 -13.52 10.06
N LYS A 159 17.09 -14.52 10.95
CA LYS A 159 17.48 -15.91 10.67
C LYS A 159 16.72 -16.48 9.47
N HIS A 160 15.40 -16.35 9.46
CA HIS A 160 14.57 -16.86 8.35
C HIS A 160 14.78 -16.08 7.05
N PHE A 161 14.99 -14.76 7.13
CA PHE A 161 15.17 -13.89 5.97
C PHE A 161 16.48 -14.18 5.24
N SER A 162 17.56 -14.50 5.95
CA SER A 162 18.83 -14.92 5.35
C SER A 162 18.70 -16.18 4.50
N SER A 163 17.70 -17.03 4.74
CA SER A 163 17.40 -18.20 3.91
C SER A 163 16.44 -17.90 2.74
N ILE A 164 15.72 -16.78 2.80
CA ILE A 164 14.73 -16.40 1.78
C ILE A 164 15.37 -15.54 0.69
N PHE A 165 16.10 -14.50 1.08
CA PHE A 165 16.74 -13.56 0.16
C PHE A 165 18.04 -13.04 0.79
N PRO A 166 19.14 -13.81 0.71
CA PRO A 166 20.42 -13.51 1.39
C PRO A 166 21.09 -12.21 0.92
N GLU A 167 20.71 -11.69 -0.24
CA GLU A 167 21.26 -10.48 -0.84
C GLU A 167 20.78 -9.21 -0.13
N SER A 168 19.65 -9.27 0.60
CA SER A 168 19.18 -8.14 1.40
C SER A 168 19.97 -8.01 2.71
N HIS A 169 20.40 -6.79 3.01
CA HIS A 169 21.06 -6.46 4.26
C HIS A 169 20.04 -6.30 5.39
N VAL A 170 19.87 -7.37 6.18
CA VAL A 170 18.93 -7.40 7.31
C VAL A 170 19.65 -7.22 8.64
N THR A 171 19.33 -6.13 9.34
CA THR A 171 19.76 -5.88 10.73
C THR A 171 18.60 -6.09 11.69
N ALA A 172 18.86 -6.77 12.81
CA ALA A 172 17.89 -6.98 13.88
C ALA A 172 18.35 -6.27 15.15
N LYS A 173 17.45 -5.50 15.76
CA LYS A 173 17.66 -4.78 17.03
C LYS A 173 16.61 -5.22 18.03
N VAL A 174 17.08 -5.78 19.15
CA VAL A 174 16.21 -6.31 20.22
C VAL A 174 16.04 -5.24 21.29
N LEU A 175 15.22 -4.24 21.00
CA LEU A 175 15.02 -3.08 21.87
C LEU A 175 13.64 -2.46 21.65
N LEU A 176 13.17 -1.74 22.67
CA LEU A 176 11.93 -0.96 22.61
C LEU A 176 12.22 0.40 21.99
N TYR A 177 11.29 0.91 21.19
CA TYR A 177 11.38 2.29 20.72
C TYR A 177 11.09 3.24 21.89
N ASP A 178 12.01 4.15 22.17
CA ASP A 178 11.83 5.26 23.11
C ASP A 178 12.72 6.44 22.70
N ALA A 179 12.73 7.51 23.50
CA ALA A 179 13.53 8.69 23.22
C ALA A 179 15.04 8.41 23.20
N SER A 180 15.52 7.39 23.92
CA SER A 180 16.94 7.02 23.98
C SER A 180 17.37 6.18 22.79
N SER A 181 16.48 5.37 22.23
CA SER A 181 16.74 4.54 21.05
C SER A 181 16.35 5.20 19.72
N GLU A 182 15.67 6.35 19.74
CA GLU A 182 15.22 7.07 18.55
C GLU A 182 16.34 7.29 17.53
N GLU A 183 17.49 7.81 17.97
CA GLU A 183 18.61 8.11 17.07
C GLU A 183 19.18 6.83 16.48
N GLU A 184 19.31 5.77 17.27
CA GLU A 184 19.79 4.48 16.78
C GLU A 184 18.85 3.90 15.71
N ILE A 185 17.53 3.94 15.95
CA ILE A 185 16.52 3.32 15.08
C ILE A 185 16.28 4.13 13.81
N LEU A 186 16.29 5.47 13.89
CA LEU A 186 15.97 6.36 12.78
C LEU A 186 17.22 6.95 12.10
N SER A 187 18.43 6.51 12.50
CA SER A 187 19.68 6.87 11.83
C SER A 187 19.76 6.34 10.40
N GLY A 188 20.66 6.93 9.61
CA GLY A 188 20.94 6.44 8.25
C GLY A 188 19.86 6.73 7.21
N ASN A 189 18.98 7.69 7.50
CA ASN A 189 17.95 8.24 6.61
C ASN A 189 17.09 7.15 5.93
N PRO A 190 16.23 6.46 6.68
CA PRO A 190 15.34 5.46 6.08
C PRO A 190 14.41 6.08 5.05
N ASP A 191 14.30 5.42 3.90
CA ASP A 191 13.35 5.78 2.85
C ASP A 191 11.91 5.62 3.33
N PHE A 192 11.69 4.68 4.26
CA PHE A 192 10.38 4.40 4.85
C PHE A 192 10.49 3.80 6.25
N VAL A 193 9.57 4.20 7.14
CA VAL A 193 9.35 3.57 8.46
C VAL A 193 7.96 2.94 8.50
N LEU A 194 7.88 1.67 8.89
CA LEU A 194 6.62 0.99 9.17
C LEU A 194 6.43 0.88 10.68
N ASP A 195 5.41 1.57 11.18
CA ASP A 195 4.99 1.51 12.57
C ASP A 195 3.93 0.42 12.76
N CYS A 196 4.33 -0.70 13.36
CA CYS A 196 3.47 -1.82 13.70
C CYS A 196 3.32 -2.01 15.23
N ILE A 197 3.54 -0.93 15.99
CA ILE A 197 3.49 -0.91 17.46
C ILE A 197 2.04 -0.96 17.95
N ASP A 198 1.77 -1.61 19.07
CA ASP A 198 0.44 -1.70 19.68
C ASP A 198 0.27 -0.82 20.93
N ASN A 199 1.37 -0.39 21.56
CA ASN A 199 1.39 0.60 22.63
C ASN A 199 1.17 2.03 22.10
N ILE A 200 0.26 2.77 22.76
CA ILE A 200 -0.17 4.10 22.32
C ILE A 200 0.97 5.12 22.43
N ASP A 201 1.62 5.21 23.58
CA ASP A 201 2.60 6.27 23.86
C ASP A 201 3.86 6.11 23.00
N THR A 202 4.31 4.85 22.86
CA THR A 202 5.43 4.49 21.98
C THR A 202 5.12 4.83 20.53
N LYS A 203 3.92 4.49 20.06
CA LYS A 203 3.45 4.82 18.71
C LYS A 203 3.40 6.33 18.49
N VAL A 204 2.85 7.10 19.41
CA VAL A 204 2.78 8.56 19.33
C VAL A 204 4.18 9.17 19.24
N SER A 205 5.10 8.71 20.10
CA SER A 205 6.49 9.17 20.11
C SER A 205 7.17 8.93 18.75
N LEU A 206 7.05 7.71 18.21
CA LEU A 206 7.61 7.35 16.90
C LEU A 206 7.04 8.21 15.77
N LEU A 207 5.72 8.36 15.72
CA LEU A 207 5.05 9.14 14.68
C LEU A 207 5.45 10.62 14.75
N ALA A 208 5.54 11.19 15.95
CA ALA A 208 6.00 12.55 16.15
C ALA A 208 7.47 12.73 15.72
N ALA A 209 8.34 11.75 16.02
CA ALA A 209 9.73 11.76 15.60
C ALA A 209 9.87 11.71 14.07
N CYS A 210 9.13 10.82 13.39
CA CYS A 210 9.14 10.73 11.93
C CYS A 210 8.70 12.06 11.28
N VAL A 211 7.60 12.67 11.77
CA VAL A 211 7.13 13.97 11.28
C VAL A 211 8.18 15.06 11.50
N ARG A 212 8.77 15.14 12.70
CA ARG A 212 9.82 16.12 13.03
C ARG A 212 11.06 15.97 12.16
N ARG A 213 11.43 14.73 11.80
CA ARG A 213 12.61 14.43 10.97
C ARG A 213 12.32 14.46 9.46
N GLY A 214 11.07 14.62 9.04
CA GLY A 214 10.68 14.53 7.63
C GLY A 214 10.83 13.11 7.05
N VAL A 215 10.82 12.08 7.89
CA VAL A 215 10.92 10.67 7.49
C VAL A 215 9.55 10.14 7.10
N ARG A 216 9.43 9.50 5.94
CA ARG A 216 8.18 8.88 5.48
C ARG A 216 7.79 7.73 6.40
N VAL A 217 6.56 7.74 6.89
CA VAL A 217 6.06 6.72 7.84
C VAL A 217 4.68 6.23 7.43
N LEU A 218 4.42 4.93 7.62
CA LEU A 218 3.11 4.29 7.48
C LEU A 218 2.81 3.53 8.77
N SER A 219 1.66 3.81 9.38
CA SER A 219 1.27 3.21 10.66
C SER A 219 0.16 2.18 10.50
N ALA A 220 0.30 1.02 11.13
CA ALA A 220 -0.82 0.13 11.37
C ALA A 220 -1.58 0.53 12.63
N THR A 221 -2.91 0.54 12.53
CA THR A 221 -3.79 0.70 13.71
C THR A 221 -4.17 -0.67 14.29
N GLY A 222 -5.26 -0.76 15.06
CA GLY A 222 -5.65 -1.98 15.76
C GLY A 222 -6.19 -3.04 14.80
N ALA A 223 -5.40 -4.06 14.48
CA ALA A 223 -5.81 -5.20 13.64
C ALA A 223 -6.53 -6.33 14.42
N GLY A 224 -6.51 -6.29 15.76
CA GLY A 224 -7.15 -7.31 16.62
C GLY A 224 -8.68 -7.21 16.65
N ALA A 225 -9.34 -8.29 17.09
CA ALA A 225 -10.80 -8.38 17.23
C ALA A 225 -11.60 -8.06 15.95
N ARG A 226 -11.02 -8.34 14.78
CA ARG A 226 -11.60 -8.09 13.45
C ARG A 226 -11.60 -9.36 12.61
N ALA A 227 -12.42 -9.40 11.58
CA ALA A 227 -12.54 -10.57 10.69
C ALA A 227 -12.82 -10.23 9.23
N ASP A 228 -13.22 -9.00 8.90
CA ASP A 228 -13.58 -8.62 7.53
C ASP A 228 -12.40 -7.94 6.79
N PRO A 229 -11.74 -8.65 5.85
CA PRO A 229 -10.61 -8.07 5.12
C PRO A 229 -11.03 -7.02 4.09
N THR A 230 -12.29 -7.04 3.63
CA THR A 230 -12.78 -6.12 2.58
C THR A 230 -12.92 -4.68 3.07
N ARG A 231 -12.85 -4.47 4.39
CA ARG A 231 -12.97 -3.18 5.08
C ARG A 231 -11.64 -2.55 5.47
N ILE A 232 -10.52 -3.16 5.09
CA ILE A 232 -9.18 -2.62 5.31
C ILE A 232 -8.91 -1.51 4.29
N ARG A 233 -8.41 -0.37 4.75
CA ARG A 233 -8.14 0.82 3.93
C ARG A 233 -6.82 1.45 4.33
N VAL A 234 -6.22 2.17 3.38
CA VAL A 234 -5.09 3.07 3.61
C VAL A 234 -5.60 4.49 3.43
N ALA A 235 -5.44 5.33 4.45
CA ALA A 235 -5.81 6.75 4.39
C ALA A 235 -5.05 7.54 5.46
N ASP A 236 -5.24 8.85 5.52
CA ASP A 236 -4.67 9.64 6.61
C ASP A 236 -5.22 9.22 7.98
N LEU A 237 -4.36 9.29 9.00
CA LEU A 237 -4.71 8.99 10.38
C LEU A 237 -5.98 9.72 10.81
N ARG A 238 -6.20 10.97 10.40
CA ARG A 238 -7.38 11.76 10.76
C ARG A 238 -8.70 11.16 10.29
N GLU A 239 -8.68 10.34 9.24
CA GLU A 239 -9.87 9.70 8.66
C GLU A 239 -10.22 8.37 9.33
N SER A 240 -9.28 7.81 10.08
CA SER A 240 -9.51 6.51 10.68
C SER A 240 -10.68 6.55 11.68
N THR A 241 -11.67 5.70 11.44
CA THR A 241 -12.89 5.56 12.26
C THR A 241 -12.99 4.15 12.83
N ASN A 242 -13.88 3.96 13.81
CA ASN A 242 -14.19 2.66 14.42
C ASN A 242 -12.97 1.91 15.02
N ASP A 243 -11.89 2.62 15.34
CA ASP A 243 -10.69 2.03 15.94
C ASP A 243 -10.24 2.81 17.19
N PRO A 244 -10.33 2.20 18.39
CA PRO A 244 -9.89 2.81 19.65
C PRO A 244 -8.41 3.21 19.70
N LEU A 245 -7.52 2.42 19.08
CA LEU A 245 -6.08 2.71 19.05
C LEU A 245 -5.83 3.98 18.24
N SER A 246 -6.39 4.03 17.02
CA SER A 246 -6.27 5.20 16.15
C SER A 246 -6.81 6.47 16.82
N ARG A 247 -7.93 6.36 17.55
CA ARG A 247 -8.55 7.48 18.25
C ARG A 247 -7.66 8.04 19.35
N ALA A 248 -7.05 7.17 20.15
CA ALA A 248 -6.13 7.57 21.22
C ALA A 248 -4.87 8.22 20.65
N VAL A 249 -4.28 7.62 19.60
CA VAL A 249 -3.09 8.13 18.92
C VAL A 249 -3.35 9.51 18.33
N ARG A 250 -4.48 9.71 17.63
CA ARG A 250 -4.89 11.03 17.15
C ARG A 250 -5.01 12.07 18.25
N HIS A 251 -5.61 11.69 19.37
CA HIS A 251 -5.80 12.60 20.48
C HIS A 251 -4.46 13.04 21.07
N HIS A 252 -3.54 12.09 21.30
CA HIS A 252 -2.22 12.38 21.88
C HIS A 252 -1.35 13.17 20.91
N LEU A 253 -1.31 12.80 19.61
CA LEU A 253 -0.58 13.56 18.60
C LEU A 253 -1.04 15.02 18.49
N ARG A 254 -2.36 15.27 18.52
CA ARG A 254 -2.89 16.63 18.51
C ARG A 254 -2.53 17.39 19.79
N ARG A 255 -2.75 16.77 20.96
CA ARG A 255 -2.56 17.41 22.26
C ARG A 255 -1.10 17.71 22.55
N ASP A 256 -0.21 16.76 22.29
CA ASP A 256 1.18 16.78 22.76
C ASP A 256 2.16 17.31 21.70
N HIS A 257 1.80 17.20 20.42
CA HIS A 257 2.69 17.54 19.30
C HIS A 257 2.07 18.49 18.27
N GLY A 258 0.78 18.85 18.38
CA GLY A 258 0.10 19.69 17.40
C GLY A 258 -0.09 19.03 16.03
N ILE A 259 0.07 17.71 15.94
CA ILE A 259 -0.03 16.96 14.68
C ILE A 259 -1.48 16.51 14.48
N GLU A 260 -2.13 17.04 13.44
CA GLU A 260 -3.54 16.73 13.14
C GLU A 260 -3.75 15.72 12.00
N GLY A 261 -2.71 15.47 11.19
CA GLY A 261 -2.68 14.51 10.09
C GLY A 261 -1.37 14.59 9.32
N GLY A 262 -1.39 14.19 8.05
CA GLY A 262 -0.21 13.98 7.20
C GLY A 262 0.46 12.63 7.41
N ILE A 263 -0.20 11.70 8.11
CA ILE A 263 0.35 10.39 8.46
C ILE A 263 -0.55 9.32 7.84
N PRO A 264 -0.11 8.61 6.79
CA PRO A 264 -0.89 7.52 6.23
C PRO A 264 -0.94 6.35 7.23
N VAL A 265 -2.11 5.71 7.31
CA VAL A 265 -2.37 4.58 8.20
C VAL A 265 -3.14 3.48 7.49
N VAL A 266 -2.84 2.23 7.85
CA VAL A 266 -3.66 1.06 7.53
C VAL A 266 -4.61 0.80 8.68
N PHE A 267 -5.91 0.89 8.41
CA PHE A 267 -6.96 0.66 9.40
C PHE A 267 -8.12 -0.12 8.80
N SER A 268 -9.06 -0.55 9.64
CA SER A 268 -10.29 -1.21 9.19
C SER A 268 -11.52 -0.45 9.65
N LEU A 269 -12.48 -0.31 8.74
CA LEU A 269 -13.78 0.30 9.01
C LEU A 269 -14.69 -0.60 9.87
N GLU A 270 -14.35 -1.88 10.03
CA GLU A 270 -15.07 -2.81 10.89
C GLU A 270 -15.05 -2.30 12.34
N LYS A 271 -16.09 -2.59 13.13
CA LYS A 271 -16.01 -2.38 14.58
C LYS A 271 -15.39 -3.63 15.22
N PRO A 272 -14.52 -3.49 16.24
CA PRO A 272 -14.00 -4.64 16.97
C PRO A 272 -15.14 -5.53 17.49
N LYS A 273 -15.14 -6.81 17.11
CA LYS A 273 -16.18 -7.81 17.43
C LYS A 273 -15.98 -8.49 18.77
N ALA A 274 -14.77 -8.46 19.31
CA ALA A 274 -14.42 -9.10 20.58
C ALA A 274 -13.92 -8.08 21.61
N LYS A 275 -14.31 -8.27 22.86
CA LYS A 275 -13.77 -7.53 24.00
C LYS A 275 -12.46 -8.16 24.46
N LEU A 276 -11.69 -7.39 25.24
CA LEU A 276 -10.53 -7.92 25.96
C LEU A 276 -10.97 -9.09 26.84
N LEU A 277 -10.24 -10.20 26.77
CA LEU A 277 -10.51 -11.33 27.65
C LEU A 277 -10.24 -10.92 29.10
N PRO A 278 -11.04 -11.43 30.06
CA PRO A 278 -10.76 -11.25 31.47
C PRO A 278 -9.37 -11.83 31.77
N PHE A 279 -8.57 -11.08 32.51
CA PHE A 279 -7.29 -11.57 33.00
C PHE A 279 -7.56 -12.59 34.10
N LYS A 280 -6.94 -13.76 34.00
CA LYS A 280 -6.87 -14.74 35.10
C LYS A 280 -5.41 -14.82 35.50
N GLY A 281 -5.11 -14.55 36.78
CA GLY A 281 -3.76 -14.72 37.29
C GLY A 281 -3.30 -16.19 37.20
N PRO A 282 -2.00 -16.49 37.37
CA PRO A 282 -1.49 -17.85 37.47
C PRO A 282 -2.21 -18.69 38.54
N SER A 283 -2.68 -18.03 39.59
CA SER A 283 -3.42 -18.59 40.72
C SER A 283 -4.92 -18.85 40.43
N GLY A 284 -5.45 -18.34 39.32
CA GLY A 284 -6.88 -18.44 38.97
C GLY A 284 -7.76 -17.32 39.55
N ASP A 285 -7.21 -16.46 40.41
CA ASP A 285 -7.92 -15.32 41.01
C ASP A 285 -8.04 -14.12 40.05
N GLU A 286 -9.05 -13.27 40.28
CA GLU A 286 -9.23 -11.97 39.62
C GLU A 286 -8.19 -10.95 40.14
N GLU A 287 -6.91 -11.21 39.86
CA GLU A 287 -5.82 -10.32 40.21
C GLU A 287 -5.76 -9.10 39.28
N LYS A 288 -5.23 -7.97 39.78
CA LYS A 288 -5.17 -6.75 38.96
C LYS A 288 -4.15 -6.95 37.84
N PRO A 289 -4.52 -6.71 36.57
CA PRO A 289 -3.60 -6.89 35.44
C PRO A 289 -2.32 -6.02 35.52
N LEU A 290 -2.36 -4.93 36.28
CA LEU A 290 -1.22 -4.03 36.49
C LEU A 290 -0.09 -4.71 37.25
N ASP A 291 -0.40 -5.66 38.13
CA ASP A 291 0.58 -6.35 38.99
C ASP A 291 1.44 -7.34 38.19
N TYR A 292 1.04 -7.65 36.95
CA TYR A 292 1.70 -8.56 36.02
C TYR A 292 2.31 -7.85 34.81
N GLN A 293 2.38 -6.52 34.82
CA GLN A 293 3.04 -5.76 33.75
C GLN A 293 4.56 -5.89 33.87
N ILE A 294 5.17 -6.64 32.94
CA ILE A 294 6.62 -6.73 32.81
C ILE A 294 7.20 -5.41 32.28
N VAL A 295 6.46 -4.72 31.40
CA VAL A 295 6.82 -3.42 30.83
C VAL A 295 5.69 -2.42 31.09
N PRO A 296 5.98 -1.26 31.71
CA PRO A 296 4.98 -0.23 31.96
C PRO A 296 4.24 0.20 30.68
N GLY A 297 2.92 0.30 30.76
CA GLY A 297 2.08 0.75 29.63
C GLY A 297 1.73 -0.34 28.61
N PHE A 298 2.33 -1.54 28.69
CA PHE A 298 1.94 -2.66 27.82
C PHE A 298 0.72 -3.40 28.37
N ARG A 299 -0.14 -3.88 27.46
CA ARG A 299 -1.40 -4.55 27.84
C ARG A 299 -1.12 -5.98 28.27
N VAL A 300 -1.55 -6.33 29.48
CA VAL A 300 -1.55 -7.72 29.97
C VAL A 300 -2.78 -8.49 29.49
N ARG A 301 -3.87 -7.78 29.17
CA ARG A 301 -5.11 -8.40 28.66
C ARG A 301 -4.98 -8.73 27.19
N ILE A 302 -5.30 -9.99 26.87
CA ILE A 302 -5.23 -10.52 25.51
C ILE A 302 -6.46 -10.07 24.71
N ILE A 303 -6.22 -9.41 23.58
CA ILE A 303 -7.23 -9.22 22.54
C ILE A 303 -7.29 -10.49 21.71
N PRO A 304 -8.48 -11.09 21.48
CA PRO A 304 -8.61 -12.19 20.52
C PRO A 304 -8.22 -11.73 19.11
N VAL A 305 -7.32 -12.47 18.46
CA VAL A 305 -6.81 -12.13 17.13
C VAL A 305 -7.02 -13.29 16.16
N LEU A 306 -7.78 -13.05 15.10
CA LEU A 306 -7.79 -13.90 13.91
C LEU A 306 -6.56 -13.53 13.06
N GLY A 307 -5.58 -14.43 12.98
CA GLY A 307 -4.26 -14.12 12.41
C GLY A 307 -4.26 -13.64 10.96
N THR A 308 -5.29 -13.96 10.18
CA THR A 308 -5.44 -13.50 8.79
C THR A 308 -5.55 -11.98 8.70
N ILE A 309 -6.17 -11.30 9.66
CA ILE A 309 -6.37 -9.84 9.59
C ILE A 309 -5.06 -9.07 9.80
N PRO A 310 -4.28 -9.30 10.87
CA PRO A 310 -2.95 -8.70 10.98
C PRO A 310 -2.05 -9.02 9.79
N ALA A 311 -2.10 -10.25 9.27
CA ALA A 311 -1.32 -10.63 8.10
C ALA A 311 -1.70 -9.76 6.88
N ILE A 312 -2.99 -9.58 6.61
CA ILE A 312 -3.47 -8.72 5.51
C ILE A 312 -3.10 -7.26 5.75
N PHE A 313 -3.17 -6.75 6.98
CA PHE A 313 -2.63 -5.41 7.29
C PHE A 313 -1.16 -5.32 6.89
N GLY A 314 -0.34 -6.31 7.23
CA GLY A 314 1.06 -6.36 6.85
C GLY A 314 1.28 -6.42 5.33
N GLN A 315 0.46 -7.20 4.62
CA GLN A 315 0.50 -7.25 3.15
C GLN A 315 0.11 -5.92 2.51
N VAL A 316 -0.92 -5.24 3.03
CA VAL A 316 -1.34 -3.91 2.57
C VAL A 316 -0.23 -2.88 2.81
N MET A 317 0.43 -2.92 3.98
CA MET A 317 1.57 -2.05 4.26
C MET A 317 2.73 -2.29 3.28
N ALA A 318 3.11 -3.55 3.05
CA ALA A 318 4.16 -3.86 2.10
C ALA A 318 3.81 -3.39 0.69
N SER A 319 2.59 -3.66 0.22
CA SER A 319 2.10 -3.21 -1.09
C SER A 319 2.18 -1.69 -1.25
N TYR A 320 1.69 -0.95 -0.24
CA TYR A 320 1.76 0.52 -0.24
C TYR A 320 3.22 1.01 -0.28
N VAL A 321 4.09 0.50 0.59
CA VAL A 321 5.49 0.94 0.62
C VAL A 321 6.21 0.60 -0.68
N LEU A 322 6.03 -0.60 -1.23
CA LEU A 322 6.67 -1.00 -2.48
C LEU A 322 6.27 -0.12 -3.65
N THR A 323 4.98 0.24 -3.78
CA THR A 323 4.53 1.13 -4.86
C THR A 323 5.10 2.54 -4.70
N GLN A 324 5.22 3.04 -3.46
CA GLN A 324 5.86 4.33 -3.19
C GLN A 324 7.37 4.32 -3.48
N LEU A 325 8.08 3.24 -3.16
CA LEU A 325 9.51 3.09 -3.45
C LEU A 325 9.78 2.90 -4.94
N ALA A 326 8.90 2.17 -5.64
CA ALA A 326 8.93 1.99 -7.09
C ALA A 326 8.45 3.22 -7.86
N GLU A 327 7.98 4.27 -7.16
CA GLU A 327 7.34 5.46 -7.76
C GLU A 327 6.15 5.13 -8.68
N LEU A 328 5.48 4.01 -8.42
CA LEU A 328 4.25 3.64 -9.11
C LEU A 328 3.07 4.35 -8.44
N GLN A 329 2.38 5.20 -9.20
CA GLN A 329 1.15 5.83 -8.73
C GLN A 329 0.04 4.78 -8.66
N VAL A 330 -0.44 4.52 -7.45
CA VAL A 330 -1.60 3.66 -7.20
C VAL A 330 -2.71 4.50 -6.62
N GLN A 331 -3.86 4.48 -7.29
CA GLN A 331 -5.07 5.14 -6.83
C GLN A 331 -5.72 4.27 -5.74
N THR A 332 -5.89 4.83 -4.54
CA THR A 332 -6.60 4.16 -3.44
C THR A 332 -8.05 4.63 -3.39
N GLU A 333 -8.96 3.71 -3.12
CA GLU A 333 -10.37 4.05 -2.86
C GLU A 333 -10.49 5.03 -1.68
N PRO A 334 -11.27 6.12 -1.82
CA PRO A 334 -11.51 7.06 -0.72
C PRO A 334 -12.22 6.35 0.45
N VAL A 335 -11.97 6.83 1.68
CA VAL A 335 -12.60 6.26 2.89
C VAL A 335 -14.10 6.51 2.92
N VAL A 336 -14.53 7.63 2.32
CA VAL A 336 -15.94 7.96 2.17
C VAL A 336 -16.41 7.44 0.82
N ASN A 337 -17.24 6.42 0.89
CA ASN A 337 -18.08 6.03 -0.24
C ASN A 337 -19.32 6.91 -0.22
N PHE A 338 -19.52 7.71 -1.27
CA PHE A 338 -20.86 8.21 -1.58
C PHE A 338 -21.79 7.01 -1.74
N ASP A 339 -22.96 7.07 -1.10
CA ASP A 339 -24.04 6.13 -1.40
C ASP A 339 -24.75 6.52 -2.70
N MET A 340 -25.69 5.70 -3.14
CA MET A 340 -26.46 5.98 -4.35
C MET A 340 -27.25 7.30 -4.28
N HIS A 341 -27.68 7.71 -3.09
CA HIS A 341 -28.42 8.94 -2.92
C HIS A 341 -27.55 10.16 -3.18
N HIS A 342 -26.29 10.16 -2.74
CA HIS A 342 -25.37 11.26 -3.02
C HIS A 342 -25.12 11.44 -4.53
N TYR A 343 -24.96 10.34 -5.29
CA TYR A 343 -24.79 10.44 -6.76
C TYR A 343 -26.05 10.95 -7.46
N GLN A 344 -27.23 10.54 -7.01
CA GLN A 344 -28.50 11.08 -7.50
C GLN A 344 -28.61 12.58 -7.22
N VAL A 345 -28.21 13.03 -6.02
CA VAL A 345 -28.20 14.45 -5.66
C VAL A 345 -27.22 15.24 -6.54
N LEU A 346 -26.03 14.71 -6.82
CA LEU A 346 -25.06 15.36 -7.72
C LEU A 346 -25.59 15.46 -9.16
N HIS A 347 -26.23 14.40 -9.67
CA HIS A 347 -26.84 14.39 -11.01
C HIS A 347 -28.00 15.38 -11.11
N GLN A 348 -28.90 15.39 -10.12
CA GLN A 348 -30.01 16.32 -10.06
C GLN A 348 -29.53 17.78 -10.00
N ARG A 349 -28.51 18.06 -9.19
CA ARG A 349 -27.88 19.40 -9.12
C ARG A 349 -27.27 19.81 -10.46
N LEU A 350 -26.61 18.90 -11.17
CA LEU A 350 -26.08 19.18 -12.50
C LEU A 350 -27.20 19.57 -13.48
N ILE A 351 -28.31 18.83 -13.48
CA ILE A 351 -29.48 19.12 -14.34
C ILE A 351 -30.06 20.50 -14.00
N GLU A 352 -30.32 20.78 -12.73
CA GLU A 352 -30.87 22.06 -12.27
C GLU A 352 -29.94 23.23 -12.62
N HIS A 353 -28.64 23.03 -12.48
CA HIS A 353 -27.63 24.03 -12.79
C HIS A 353 -27.54 24.34 -14.29
N GLU A 354 -27.62 23.30 -15.12
CA GLU A 354 -27.65 23.41 -16.59
C GLU A 354 -28.91 24.14 -17.09
N GLU A 355 -30.06 23.86 -16.48
CA GLU A 355 -31.30 24.58 -16.76
C GLU A 355 -31.23 26.05 -16.36
N LEU A 356 -30.59 26.37 -15.23
CA LEU A 356 -30.42 27.75 -14.77
C LEU A 356 -29.50 28.57 -15.67
N LEU A 357 -28.37 28.01 -16.11
CA LEU A 357 -27.37 28.74 -16.89
C LEU A 357 -27.69 28.78 -18.39
N TYR A 358 -28.12 27.67 -18.96
CA TYR A 358 -28.29 27.51 -20.41
C TYR A 358 -29.76 27.42 -20.84
N GLY A 359 -30.70 27.39 -19.89
CA GLY A 359 -32.13 27.31 -20.16
C GLY A 359 -32.61 25.90 -20.57
N THR A 360 -31.73 24.89 -20.58
CA THR A 360 -32.06 23.52 -20.95
C THR A 360 -31.08 22.49 -20.37
N SER A 361 -31.60 21.33 -19.99
CA SER A 361 -30.83 20.16 -19.56
C SER A 361 -30.52 19.17 -20.70
N MET A 362 -30.93 19.44 -21.94
CA MET A 362 -30.75 18.53 -23.09
C MET A 362 -29.28 18.21 -23.41
N GLN A 363 -28.35 19.05 -22.95
CA GLN A 363 -26.91 18.85 -23.15
C GLN A 363 -26.22 18.10 -22.00
N VAL A 364 -26.99 17.64 -20.99
CA VAL A 364 -26.51 16.68 -19.99
C VAL A 364 -26.51 15.29 -20.62
N GLN A 365 -25.33 14.82 -20.97
CA GLN A 365 -25.10 13.53 -21.64
C GLN A 365 -24.56 12.48 -20.67
N VAL A 366 -24.88 12.61 -19.38
CA VAL A 366 -24.45 11.68 -18.34
C VAL A 366 -25.63 11.16 -17.52
N ASP A 367 -25.60 9.88 -17.18
CA ASP A 367 -26.50 9.25 -16.22
C ASP A 367 -25.92 9.19 -14.79
N VAL A 368 -26.67 8.59 -13.85
CA VAL A 368 -26.25 8.51 -12.43
C VAL A 368 -25.03 7.59 -12.24
N GLU A 369 -24.86 6.55 -13.07
CA GLU A 369 -23.70 5.66 -13.02
C GLU A 369 -22.44 6.33 -13.58
N GLU A 370 -22.59 7.15 -14.62
CA GLU A 370 -21.52 7.99 -15.16
C GLU A 370 -21.15 9.11 -14.18
N VAL A 371 -22.13 9.73 -13.51
CA VAL A 371 -21.87 10.65 -12.39
C VAL A 371 -21.12 9.96 -11.26
N ARG A 372 -21.45 8.69 -10.94
CA ARG A 372 -20.66 7.90 -9.99
C ARG A 372 -19.23 7.75 -10.47
N TYR A 373 -18.99 7.36 -11.71
CA TYR A 373 -17.64 7.24 -12.26
C TYR A 373 -16.88 8.58 -12.15
N ILE A 374 -17.49 9.69 -12.58
CA ILE A 374 -16.87 11.02 -12.53
C ILE A 374 -16.51 11.40 -11.09
N ALA A 375 -17.47 11.30 -10.17
CA ALA A 375 -17.25 11.69 -8.78
C ALA A 375 -16.28 10.75 -8.04
N LYS A 376 -16.36 9.43 -8.27
CA LYS A 376 -15.62 8.40 -7.52
C LYS A 376 -14.26 8.06 -8.14
N GLU A 377 -14.23 7.82 -9.45
CA GLU A 377 -13.05 7.33 -10.17
C GLU A 377 -12.22 8.47 -10.76
N LEU A 378 -12.87 9.55 -11.23
CA LEU A 378 -12.18 10.67 -11.86
C LEU A 378 -11.68 11.69 -10.82
N TRP A 379 -12.55 12.07 -9.89
CA TRP A 379 -12.28 13.14 -8.91
C TRP A 379 -12.15 12.64 -7.47
N HIS A 380 -12.39 11.36 -7.20
CA HIS A 380 -12.21 10.73 -5.89
C HIS A 380 -12.97 11.42 -4.73
N GLY A 381 -14.09 12.08 -5.03
CA GLY A 381 -14.87 12.86 -4.08
C GLY A 381 -14.23 14.16 -3.63
N HIS A 382 -13.20 14.63 -4.33
CA HIS A 382 -12.51 15.88 -4.09
C HIS A 382 -12.86 16.94 -5.13
N SER A 383 -12.66 18.21 -4.77
CA SER A 383 -12.71 19.26 -5.77
C SER A 383 -11.51 19.12 -6.71
N ALA A 384 -11.73 19.37 -8.01
CA ALA A 384 -10.68 19.43 -9.01
C ALA A 384 -9.59 20.45 -8.63
N LYS A 385 -9.91 21.48 -7.84
CA LYS A 385 -8.98 22.50 -7.35
C LYS A 385 -8.12 22.04 -6.16
N ASP A 386 -8.49 20.97 -5.45
CA ASP A 386 -7.72 20.49 -4.29
C ASP A 386 -6.33 19.99 -4.78
N GLU A 387 -5.28 20.79 -4.55
CA GLU A 387 -3.92 20.51 -5.06
C GLU A 387 -3.22 19.37 -4.35
N SER A 388 -3.76 18.93 -3.22
CA SER A 388 -3.20 17.83 -2.46
C SER A 388 -4.30 17.04 -1.81
N ILE A 389 -4.11 15.72 -1.82
CA ILE A 389 -4.81 14.78 -0.94
C ILE A 389 -4.31 15.04 0.51
N LYS A 390 -4.45 16.26 1.02
CA LYS A 390 -4.14 16.66 2.41
C LYS A 390 -5.40 17.08 3.16
N ASP A 391 -6.50 17.30 2.45
CA ASP A 391 -7.83 17.59 3.00
C ASP A 391 -8.58 16.30 3.37
N PHE A 392 -7.88 15.45 4.11
CA PHE A 392 -8.53 14.34 4.76
C PHE A 392 -9.38 14.86 5.97
N GLY A 393 -10.43 14.16 6.43
CA GLY A 393 -11.07 14.38 7.75
C GLY A 393 -12.52 14.89 7.81
N ARG A 394 -12.99 15.40 8.97
CA ARG A 394 -14.38 15.85 9.21
C ARG A 394 -14.83 17.02 8.32
N ALA A 395 -13.89 17.82 7.81
CA ALA A 395 -14.17 18.85 6.81
C ALA A 395 -14.66 18.23 5.49
N MET A 396 -14.17 17.04 5.13
CA MET A 396 -14.61 16.26 3.96
C MET A 396 -16.09 15.88 4.03
N TRP A 397 -16.59 15.50 5.23
CA TRP A 397 -18.02 15.19 5.44
C TRP A 397 -18.94 16.40 5.25
N ARG A 398 -18.45 17.61 5.52
CA ARG A 398 -19.19 18.86 5.22
C ARG A 398 -19.03 19.24 3.74
N SER A 399 -17.86 19.00 3.18
CA SER A 399 -17.51 19.26 1.78
C SER A 399 -18.38 18.49 0.79
N VAL A 400 -18.69 17.21 1.03
CA VAL A 400 -19.49 16.38 0.10
C VAL A 400 -20.85 17.01 -0.23
N ASN A 401 -21.50 17.63 0.75
CA ASN A 401 -22.77 18.32 0.53
C ASN A 401 -22.61 19.64 -0.26
N ASP A 402 -21.40 20.18 -0.28
CA ASP A 402 -21.04 21.44 -0.94
C ASP A 402 -20.43 21.21 -2.34
N LEU A 403 -20.41 19.97 -2.84
CA LEU A 403 -19.90 19.62 -4.17
C LEU A 403 -21.00 19.68 -5.23
N MET A 404 -20.58 20.05 -6.45
CA MET A 404 -21.38 19.98 -7.66
C MET A 404 -20.52 19.69 -8.88
N LEU A 405 -21.14 19.16 -9.93
CA LEU A 405 -20.50 18.96 -11.23
C LEU A 405 -20.77 20.17 -12.12
N VAL A 406 -19.73 20.64 -12.81
CA VAL A 406 -19.82 21.71 -13.82
C VAL A 406 -19.00 21.37 -15.05
N ARG A 407 -19.32 22.00 -16.18
CA ARG A 407 -18.57 21.85 -17.43
C ARG A 407 -17.15 22.42 -17.31
N TRP A 408 -16.16 21.66 -17.74
CA TRP A 408 -14.78 22.17 -17.87
C TRP A 408 -14.71 23.22 -18.98
N ASP A 409 -15.21 22.86 -20.16
CA ASP A 409 -15.36 23.74 -21.31
C ASP A 409 -16.84 24.01 -21.55
N GLN A 410 -17.25 25.27 -21.37
CA GLN A 410 -18.64 25.72 -21.55
C GLN A 410 -19.15 25.51 -22.98
N ALA A 411 -18.25 25.48 -23.97
CA ALA A 411 -18.62 25.27 -25.38
C ALA A 411 -18.99 23.82 -25.70
N LYS A 412 -18.66 22.87 -24.82
CA LYS A 412 -18.91 21.43 -24.99
C LYS A 412 -20.07 20.97 -24.10
N PRO A 413 -20.81 19.91 -24.47
CA PRO A 413 -21.87 19.37 -23.63
C PRO A 413 -21.33 18.82 -22.30
N ALA A 414 -22.21 18.62 -21.32
CA ALA A 414 -21.89 17.97 -20.06
C ALA A 414 -21.77 16.45 -20.28
N SER A 415 -20.57 16.02 -20.70
CA SER A 415 -20.19 14.61 -20.92
C SER A 415 -19.16 14.14 -19.89
N VAL A 416 -18.90 12.83 -19.84
CA VAL A 416 -17.91 12.21 -18.94
C VAL A 416 -16.51 12.83 -19.08
N SER A 417 -16.13 13.25 -20.28
CA SER A 417 -14.85 13.89 -20.59
C SER A 417 -14.83 15.42 -20.44
N ASN A 418 -15.95 16.04 -20.04
CA ASN A 418 -16.06 17.48 -19.91
C ASN A 418 -16.61 17.93 -18.56
N LEU A 419 -16.67 17.05 -17.55
CA LEU A 419 -17.20 17.38 -16.23
C LEU A 419 -16.12 17.38 -15.15
N ILE A 420 -16.12 18.46 -14.36
CA ILE A 420 -15.25 18.62 -13.19
C ILE A 420 -16.09 18.71 -11.92
N LEU A 421 -15.58 18.15 -10.82
CA LEU A 421 -16.22 18.24 -9.50
C LEU A 421 -15.62 19.44 -8.77
N LEU A 422 -16.45 20.38 -8.29
CA LEU A 422 -16.01 21.59 -7.58
C LEU A 422 -16.89 21.85 -6.36
N ARG A 423 -16.40 22.65 -5.41
CA ARG A 423 -17.24 23.21 -4.35
C ARG A 423 -18.10 24.36 -4.91
N PHE A 424 -19.26 24.65 -4.33
CA PHE A 424 -20.17 25.71 -4.81
C PHE A 424 -19.47 27.04 -5.13
N LYS A 425 -18.66 27.56 -4.20
CA LYS A 425 -17.91 28.82 -4.43
C LYS A 425 -16.89 28.73 -5.56
N GLU A 426 -16.29 27.56 -5.75
CA GLU A 426 -15.28 27.34 -6.79
C GLU A 426 -15.93 27.19 -8.16
N ALA A 427 -17.14 26.62 -8.22
CA ALA A 427 -17.96 26.54 -9.42
C ALA A 427 -18.35 27.94 -9.91
N ASP A 428 -18.85 28.80 -9.02
CA ASP A 428 -19.17 30.20 -9.35
C ASP A 428 -17.95 30.94 -9.92
N GLU A 429 -16.77 30.76 -9.30
CA GLU A 429 -15.52 31.33 -9.79
C GLU A 429 -15.09 30.78 -11.16
N HIS A 430 -15.23 29.47 -11.37
CA HIS A 430 -14.88 28.79 -12.62
C HIS A 430 -15.73 29.32 -13.77
N GLU A 431 -17.03 29.51 -13.54
CA GLU A 431 -17.98 29.95 -14.57
C GLU A 431 -17.80 31.42 -14.96
N SER A 432 -17.32 32.23 -14.02
CA SER A 432 -16.95 33.63 -14.30
C SER A 432 -15.68 33.79 -15.15
N ARG A 433 -14.93 32.71 -15.40
CA ARG A 433 -13.62 32.73 -16.07
C ARG A 433 -13.68 31.96 -17.39
N THR A 434 -12.93 32.41 -18.39
CA THR A 434 -12.76 31.65 -19.63
C THR A 434 -11.66 30.60 -19.49
N LEU A 435 -11.72 29.56 -20.33
CA LEU A 435 -10.73 28.49 -20.35
C LEU A 435 -9.32 29.04 -20.66
N GLU A 436 -9.21 30.04 -21.53
CA GLU A 436 -7.96 30.73 -21.86
C GLU A 436 -7.36 31.43 -20.65
N TYR A 437 -8.20 32.10 -19.84
CA TYR A 437 -7.78 32.77 -18.62
C TYR A 437 -7.19 31.77 -17.60
N ILE A 438 -7.85 30.62 -17.41
CA ILE A 438 -7.38 29.56 -16.51
C ILE A 438 -6.04 29.00 -17.02
N ARG A 439 -5.90 28.79 -18.33
CA ARG A 439 -4.65 28.29 -18.93
C ARG A 439 -3.47 29.23 -18.70
N GLU A 440 -3.70 30.54 -18.71
CA GLU A 440 -2.66 31.56 -18.50
C GLU A 440 -2.33 31.79 -17.03
N LYS A 441 -3.35 31.87 -16.16
CA LYS A 441 -3.18 32.22 -14.74
C LYS A 441 -2.90 31.01 -13.85
N GLU A 442 -3.43 29.85 -14.19
CA GLU A 442 -3.35 28.61 -13.39
C GLU A 442 -2.90 27.42 -14.27
N PRO A 443 -1.69 27.48 -14.90
CA PRO A 443 -1.26 26.49 -15.88
C PRO A 443 -1.09 25.08 -15.31
N GLN A 444 -0.77 24.95 -14.01
CA GLN A 444 -0.65 23.66 -13.34
C GLN A 444 -2.02 22.99 -13.17
N PHE A 445 -3.02 23.76 -12.73
CA PHE A 445 -4.41 23.30 -12.60
C PHE A 445 -4.97 22.89 -13.97
N TYR A 446 -4.78 23.71 -15.00
CA TYR A 446 -5.22 23.40 -16.37
C TYR A 446 -4.63 22.06 -16.88
N ARG A 447 -3.31 21.86 -16.72
CA ARG A 447 -2.64 20.61 -17.14
C ARG A 447 -3.17 19.40 -16.39
N ARG A 448 -3.39 19.52 -15.07
CA ARG A 448 -3.92 18.44 -14.23
C ARG A 448 -5.32 18.03 -14.68
N VAL A 449 -6.25 18.99 -14.78
CA VAL A 449 -7.64 18.71 -15.18
C VAL A 449 -7.69 18.12 -16.59
N THR A 450 -6.96 18.70 -17.54
CA THR A 450 -6.92 18.19 -18.92
C THR A 450 -6.36 16.76 -18.99
N SER A 451 -5.37 16.43 -18.17
CA SER A 451 -4.83 15.06 -18.11
C SER A 451 -5.84 14.06 -17.55
N VAL A 452 -6.63 14.46 -16.55
CA VAL A 452 -7.67 13.63 -15.94
C VAL A 452 -8.83 13.40 -16.92
N LEU A 453 -9.29 14.44 -17.60
CA LEU A 453 -10.37 14.35 -18.59
C LEU A 453 -9.97 13.53 -19.83
N LYS A 454 -8.71 13.61 -20.28
CA LYS A 454 -8.18 12.74 -21.35
C LYS A 454 -8.17 11.26 -20.95
N LYS A 455 -7.94 10.94 -19.68
CA LYS A 455 -8.07 9.57 -19.18
C LYS A 455 -9.52 9.11 -19.29
N ALA A 456 -10.48 9.97 -18.97
CA ALA A 456 -11.91 9.68 -19.13
C ALA A 456 -12.29 9.38 -20.60
N GLU A 457 -11.77 10.18 -21.55
CA GLU A 457 -11.97 9.93 -22.99
C GLU A 457 -11.46 8.54 -23.40
N PHE A 458 -10.27 8.17 -22.93
CA PHE A 458 -9.68 6.85 -23.20
C PHE A 458 -10.50 5.71 -22.58
N ASP A 459 -10.94 5.86 -21.32
CA ASP A 459 -11.68 4.83 -20.59
C ASP A 459 -13.06 4.55 -21.22
N PHE A 460 -13.68 5.57 -21.85
CA PHE A 460 -14.99 5.48 -22.51
C PHE A 460 -14.91 5.33 -24.04
N GLY A 461 -13.71 5.34 -24.63
CA GLY A 461 -13.48 5.22 -26.07
C GLY A 461 -14.08 6.37 -26.90
N LEU A 462 -14.06 7.59 -26.35
CA LEU A 462 -14.64 8.81 -26.92
C LEU A 462 -13.71 9.55 -27.90
#